data_AF-A0A956RHV8-F1
#
_entry.id   AF-A0A956RHV8-F1
#
_cell.length_a   1.000
_cell.length_b   1.000
_cell.length_c   1.000
_cell.angle_alpha   90.00
_cell.angle_beta   90.00
_cell.angle_gamma   90.00
#
_symmetry.space_group_name_H-M   'P 1'
#
loop_
_entity.id
_entity.type
_entity.pdbx_description
1 polymer ?
#
loop_
_entity_poly.entity_id
_entity_poly.type
_entity_poly.pdbx_seq_one_letter_code
_entity_poly.pdbx_strand_id
1 'polypeptide(L)'
;LDWEMATVGDPLMDLGTSLCYWIERGDPQPLKMISFGPTTLPGFWTRRQLAERYAERTGRSLENIVFYYCFGLFKTAVVTQQIYYRFAKGLTKDPRFAMMIEATKILAGQAERYLDRREL
;
A
#
# COMPACT_ATOMS: atom_id res chain seq x y z
N LEU A 1 -9.32 2.81 -17.70
CA LEU A 1 -8.54 1.69 -17.14
C LEU A 1 -7.08 2.00 -17.37
N ASP A 2 -6.21 1.61 -16.43
CA ASP A 2 -4.82 2.05 -16.38
C ASP A 2 -3.89 0.82 -16.37
N TRP A 3 -3.26 0.53 -17.50
CA TRP A 3 -2.44 -0.68 -17.73
C TRP A 3 -0.96 -0.35 -17.97
N GLU A 4 -0.53 0.89 -17.74
CA GLU A 4 0.82 1.35 -18.09
C GLU A 4 1.94 0.67 -17.29
N MET A 5 1.60 0.09 -16.13
CA MET A 5 2.52 -0.66 -15.27
C MET A 5 2.38 -2.18 -15.38
N ALA A 6 1.58 -2.69 -16.31
CA ALA A 6 1.36 -4.12 -16.45
C ALA A 6 2.62 -4.85 -16.94
N THR A 7 2.98 -5.95 -16.27
CA THR A 7 4.12 -6.78 -16.61
C THR A 7 3.90 -8.24 -16.16
N VAL A 8 4.80 -9.14 -16.53
CA VAL A 8 4.80 -10.54 -16.04
C VAL A 8 5.62 -10.59 -14.74
N GLY A 9 5.04 -11.15 -13.67
CA GLY A 9 5.69 -11.26 -12.37
C GLY A 9 4.94 -12.16 -11.39
N ASP A 10 5.39 -12.19 -10.14
CA ASP A 10 4.71 -12.92 -9.07
C ASP A 10 3.36 -12.24 -8.73
N PRO A 11 2.21 -12.92 -8.84
CA PRO A 11 0.90 -12.34 -8.53
C PRO A 11 0.75 -11.83 -7.09
N LEU A 12 1.52 -12.36 -6.13
CA LEU A 12 1.48 -11.88 -4.75
C LEU A 12 2.06 -10.47 -4.60
N MET A 13 2.89 -10.00 -5.55
CA MET A 13 3.35 -8.60 -5.58
C MET A 13 2.19 -7.63 -5.86
N ASP A 14 1.25 -8.02 -6.71
CA ASP A 14 0.04 -7.24 -6.98
C ASP A 14 -0.95 -7.32 -5.81
N LEU A 15 -1.08 -8.49 -5.17
CA LEU A 15 -1.86 -8.62 -3.94
C LEU A 15 -1.28 -7.71 -2.83
N GLY A 16 0.02 -7.76 -2.59
CA GLY A 16 0.71 -6.91 -1.62
C GLY A 16 0.51 -5.42 -1.88
N THR A 17 0.60 -5.00 -3.15
CA THR A 17 0.29 -3.62 -3.57
C THR A 17 -1.18 -3.28 -3.30
N SER A 18 -2.11 -4.19 -3.59
CA SER A 18 -3.54 -3.99 -3.30
C SER A 18 -3.82 -3.83 -1.81
N LEU A 19 -3.15 -4.63 -0.97
CA LEU A 19 -3.24 -4.53 0.50
C LEU A 19 -2.68 -3.20 1.01
N CYS A 20 -1.65 -2.63 0.38
CA CYS A 20 -1.15 -1.29 0.73
C CYS A 20 -2.24 -0.21 0.61
N TYR A 21 -3.11 -0.31 -0.39
CA TYR A 21 -4.23 0.64 -0.57
C TYR A 21 -5.42 0.35 0.35
N TRP A 22 -5.44 -0.83 0.98
CA TRP A 22 -6.55 -1.30 1.80
C TRP A 22 -6.40 -0.85 3.26
N ILE A 23 -6.80 0.39 3.53
CA ILE A 23 -6.74 0.98 4.87
C ILE A 23 -7.92 0.48 5.70
N GLU A 24 -7.63 -0.05 6.89
CA GLU A 24 -8.63 -0.59 7.79
C GLU A 24 -9.13 0.45 8.80
N ARG A 25 -10.33 0.21 9.33
CA ARG A 25 -10.88 1.03 10.43
C ARG A 25 -9.95 1.09 11.64
N GLY A 26 -9.27 -0.01 11.95
CA GLY A 26 -8.35 -0.10 13.09
C GLY A 26 -6.99 0.57 12.86
N ASP A 27 -6.68 1.00 11.63
CA ASP A 27 -5.36 1.52 11.32
C ASP A 27 -5.05 2.84 12.05
N PRO A 28 -3.76 3.12 12.29
CA PRO A 28 -3.30 4.38 12.86
C PRO A 28 -3.83 5.59 12.10
N GLN A 29 -4.14 6.68 12.81
CA GLN A 29 -4.66 7.91 12.20
C GLN A 29 -3.83 8.43 11.02
N PRO A 30 -2.47 8.39 11.04
CA PRO A 30 -1.69 8.82 9.88
C PRO A 30 -1.99 8.06 8.59
N LEU A 31 -2.23 6.74 8.65
CA LEU A 31 -2.61 5.96 7.46
C LEU A 31 -3.97 6.36 6.90
N LYS A 32 -4.92 6.68 7.79
CA LYS A 32 -6.25 7.15 7.38
C LYS A 32 -6.20 8.49 6.65
N MET A 33 -5.24 9.35 6.99
CA MET A 33 -5.04 10.65 6.32
C MET A 33 -4.61 10.50 4.85
N ILE A 34 -4.01 9.37 4.48
CA ILE A 34 -3.58 9.08 3.11
C ILE A 34 -4.48 8.04 2.42
N SER A 35 -5.67 7.76 2.98
CA SER A 35 -6.63 6.84 2.39
C SER A 35 -7.20 7.40 1.08
N PHE A 36 -7.19 6.57 0.04
CA PHE A 36 -7.77 6.90 -1.26
C PHE A 36 -9.20 6.38 -1.46
N GLY A 37 -9.76 5.67 -0.47
CA GLY A 37 -11.06 5.00 -0.62
C GLY A 37 -11.84 4.78 0.68
N PRO A 38 -13.06 4.22 0.57
CA PRO A 38 -13.99 4.06 1.68
C PRO A 38 -13.74 2.79 2.52
N THR A 39 -12.58 2.14 2.40
CA THR A 39 -12.30 0.82 3.01
C THR A 39 -12.34 0.82 4.54
N THR A 40 -12.37 2.00 5.18
CA THR A 40 -12.54 2.16 6.62
C THR A 40 -14.00 2.12 7.10
N LEU A 41 -14.98 2.15 6.18
CA LEU A 41 -16.41 2.09 6.50
C LEU A 41 -16.84 0.68 6.92
N PRO A 42 -17.95 0.51 7.66
CA PRO A 42 -18.46 -0.82 8.00
C PRO A 42 -18.78 -1.64 6.74
N GLY A 43 -18.55 -2.95 6.81
CA GLY A 43 -18.87 -3.90 5.74
C GLY A 43 -17.70 -4.21 4.79
N PHE A 44 -16.59 -3.48 4.88
CA PHE A 44 -15.36 -3.82 4.17
C PHE A 44 -14.57 -4.90 4.95
N TRP A 45 -13.89 -5.76 4.19
CA TRP A 45 -13.01 -6.79 4.75
C TRP A 45 -11.73 -6.20 5.34
N THR A 46 -11.15 -6.92 6.30
CA THR A 46 -9.76 -6.70 6.71
C THR A 46 -8.80 -7.14 5.61
N ARG A 47 -7.54 -6.67 5.68
CA ARG A 47 -6.45 -7.11 4.80
C ARG A 47 -6.26 -8.62 4.87
N ARG A 48 -6.37 -9.21 6.06
CA ARG A 48 -6.30 -10.65 6.26
C ARG A 48 -7.44 -11.39 5.55
N GLN A 49 -8.69 -10.96 5.73
CA GLN A 49 -9.85 -11.56 5.05
C GLN A 49 -9.74 -11.46 3.52
N LEU A 50 -9.25 -10.32 3.01
CA LEU A 50 -9.02 -10.13 1.58
C LEU A 50 -7.94 -11.08 1.05
N ALA A 51 -6.83 -11.23 1.78
CA ALA A 51 -5.75 -12.15 1.41
C ALA A 51 -6.19 -13.62 1.48
N GLU A 52 -6.89 -14.03 2.54
CA GLU A 52 -7.47 -15.37 2.70
C GLU A 52 -8.40 -15.69 1.54
N ARG A 53 -9.29 -14.76 1.17
CA ARG A 53 -10.18 -14.92 0.03
C ARG A 53 -9.43 -15.12 -1.28
N TYR A 54 -8.34 -14.37 -1.48
CA TYR A 54 -7.49 -14.53 -2.66
C TYR A 54 -6.82 -15.91 -2.68
N ALA A 55 -6.28 -16.37 -1.55
CA ALA A 55 -5.65 -17.68 -1.42
C ALA A 55 -6.63 -18.83 -1.71
N GLU A 56 -7.83 -18.80 -1.12
CA GLU A 56 -8.90 -19.78 -1.38
C GLU A 56 -9.21 -19.95 -2.87
N ARG A 57 -9.21 -18.83 -3.61
CA ARG A 57 -9.62 -18.80 -5.02
C ARG A 57 -8.51 -19.19 -5.97
N THR A 58 -7.26 -19.01 -5.55
CA THR A 58 -6.09 -19.15 -6.42
C THR A 58 -5.19 -20.33 -6.05
N GLY A 59 -5.41 -20.97 -4.89
CA GLY A 59 -4.58 -22.03 -4.34
C GLY A 59 -3.19 -21.59 -3.89
N ARG A 60 -2.93 -20.27 -3.79
CA ARG A 60 -1.62 -19.72 -3.42
C ARG A 60 -1.43 -19.66 -1.90
N SER A 61 -0.21 -19.94 -1.45
CA SER A 61 0.17 -19.82 -0.04
C SER A 61 0.29 -18.36 0.39
N LEU A 62 -0.09 -18.08 1.64
CA LEU A 62 0.07 -16.78 2.31
C LEU A 62 1.25 -16.75 3.28
N GLU A 63 2.10 -17.79 3.30
CA GLU A 63 3.22 -17.91 4.26
C GLU A 63 4.10 -16.65 4.33
N ASN A 64 4.36 -16.01 3.18
CA ASN A 64 5.19 -14.80 3.08
C ASN A 64 4.37 -13.52 2.87
N ILE A 65 3.10 -13.50 3.26
CA ILE A 65 2.20 -12.37 2.96
C ILE A 65 2.68 -11.03 3.53
N VAL A 66 3.34 -11.05 4.70
CA VAL A 66 3.91 -9.84 5.32
C VAL A 66 5.00 -9.23 4.45
N PHE A 67 5.84 -10.07 3.82
CA PHE A 67 6.85 -9.60 2.87
C PHE A 67 6.20 -8.87 1.70
N TYR A 68 5.17 -9.47 1.08
CA TYR A 68 4.46 -8.86 -0.04
C TYR A 68 3.75 -7.55 0.35
N TYR A 69 3.16 -7.49 1.54
CA TYR A 69 2.56 -6.26 2.06
C TYR A 69 3.61 -5.16 2.29
N CYS A 70 4.75 -5.50 2.92
CA CYS A 70 5.87 -4.56 3.11
C CYS A 70 6.43 -4.09 1.77
N PHE A 71 6.54 -4.98 0.78
CA PHE A 71 6.91 -4.60 -0.59
C PHE A 71 5.90 -3.61 -1.20
N GLY A 72 4.61 -3.85 -1.03
CA GLY A 72 3.55 -2.94 -1.49
C GLY A 72 3.65 -1.55 -0.85
N LEU A 73 3.91 -1.47 0.46
CA LEU A 73 4.16 -0.23 1.18
C LEU A 73 5.41 0.49 0.65
N PHE A 74 6.52 -0.23 0.50
CA PHE A 74 7.77 0.31 -0.04
C PHE A 74 7.61 0.84 -1.47
N LYS A 75 7.01 0.05 -2.36
CA LYS A 75 6.72 0.45 -3.75
C LYS A 75 5.90 1.74 -3.79
N THR A 76 4.84 1.83 -2.98
CA THR A 76 4.00 3.03 -2.92
C THR A 76 4.76 4.22 -2.34
N ALA A 77 5.63 4.01 -1.34
CA ALA A 77 6.50 5.05 -0.78
C ALA A 77 7.49 5.59 -1.83
N VAL A 78 8.02 4.74 -2.71
CA VAL A 78 8.86 5.17 -3.85
C VAL A 78 8.05 6.04 -4.80
N VAL A 79 6.79 5.69 -5.10
CA VAL A 79 5.91 6.51 -5.96
C VAL A 79 5.69 7.89 -5.35
N THR A 80 5.30 7.97 -4.07
CA THR A 80 5.07 9.26 -3.40
C THR A 80 6.36 10.08 -3.30
N GLN A 81 7.50 9.44 -3.03
CA GLN A 81 8.81 10.09 -2.99
C GLN A 81 9.18 10.69 -4.36
N GLN A 82 8.92 9.98 -5.45
CA GLN A 82 9.20 10.44 -6.81
C GLN A 82 8.30 11.61 -7.22
N ILE A 83 7.04 11.64 -6.76
CA ILE A 83 6.15 12.79 -6.98
C ILE A 83 6.67 14.01 -6.20
N TYR A 84 6.99 13.83 -4.93
CA TYR A 84 7.57 14.90 -4.10
C TYR A 84 8.89 15.42 -4.67
N TYR A 85 9.78 14.55 -5.13
CA TYR A 85 11.06 14.93 -5.73
C TYR A 85 10.87 15.90 -6.91
N ARG A 86 9.92 15.60 -7.81
CA ARG A 86 9.60 16.47 -8.96
C ARG A 86 9.07 17.83 -8.50
N PHE A 87 8.22 17.86 -7.47
CA PHE A 87 7.71 19.11 -6.89
C PHE A 87 8.84 19.94 -6.25
N ALA A 88 9.67 19.32 -5.42
CA ALA A 88 10.80 19.98 -4.76
C ALA A 88 11.84 20.54 -5.74
N LYS A 89 11.96 19.94 -6.92
CA LYS A 89 12.80 20.43 -8.02
C LYS A 89 12.12 21.47 -8.93
N GLY A 90 10.86 21.81 -8.68
CA GLY A 90 10.09 22.74 -9.52
C GLY A 90 9.70 22.18 -10.90
N LEU A 91 9.85 20.86 -11.11
CA LEU A 91 9.44 20.17 -12.34
C LEU A 91 7.91 20.02 -12.44
N THR A 92 7.22 20.21 -11.31
CA THR A 92 5.77 20.36 -11.21
C THR A 92 5.45 21.43 -10.17
N LYS A 93 4.30 22.10 -10.32
CA LYS A 93 3.89 23.24 -9.48
C LYS A 93 2.63 22.97 -8.67
N ASP A 94 2.08 21.76 -8.76
CA ASP A 94 0.86 21.42 -8.02
C ASP A 94 1.14 21.37 -6.51
N PRO A 95 0.52 22.25 -5.70
CA PRO A 95 0.80 22.31 -4.26
C PRO A 95 0.42 21.02 -3.51
N ARG A 96 -0.48 20.19 -4.08
CA ARG A 96 -0.85 18.89 -3.49
C ARG A 96 0.36 17.95 -3.40
N PHE A 97 1.33 18.09 -4.30
CA PHE A 97 2.52 17.25 -4.33
C PHE A 97 3.55 17.58 -3.24
N ALA A 98 3.45 18.75 -2.59
CA ALA A 98 4.25 19.07 -1.42
C ALA A 98 4.03 18.07 -0.27
N MET A 99 2.77 17.62 -0.10
CA MET A 99 2.37 16.70 0.96
C MET A 99 2.79 15.25 0.73
N MET A 100 3.29 14.91 -0.46
CA MET A 100 3.66 13.52 -0.80
C MET A 100 4.85 13.01 0.04
N ILE A 101 5.68 13.91 0.58
CA ILE A 101 6.74 13.51 1.52
C ILE A 101 6.17 12.91 2.81
N GLU A 102 5.03 13.41 3.30
CA GLU A 102 4.39 12.87 4.49
C GLU A 102 3.80 11.49 4.21
N ALA A 103 3.21 11.29 3.03
CA ALA A 103 2.77 9.95 2.60
C ALA A 103 3.94 8.96 2.56
N THR A 104 5.11 9.35 2.02
CA THR A 104 6.32 8.50 2.04
C THR A 104 6.69 8.07 3.46
N LYS A 105 6.74 9.00 4.41
CA LYS A 105 7.09 8.71 5.82
C LYS A 105 6.07 7.78 6.48
N ILE A 106 4.78 8.01 6.23
CA ILE A 106 3.70 7.18 6.80
C ILE A 106 3.80 5.75 6.29
N LEU A 107 4.01 5.56 4.98
CA LEU A 107 4.16 4.24 4.36
C LEU A 107 5.41 3.50 4.85
N ALA A 108 6.55 4.20 4.95
CA ALA A 108 7.79 3.64 5.47
C ALA A 108 7.63 3.20 6.95
N GLY A 109 7.07 4.07 7.79
CA GLY A 109 6.81 3.74 9.20
C GLY A 109 5.79 2.62 9.39
N GLN A 110 4.85 2.45 8.47
CA GLN A 110 3.96 1.28 8.47
C GLN A 110 4.72 0.00 8.11
N ALA A 111 5.63 0.04 7.14
CA ALA A 111 6.42 -1.13 6.78
C ALA A 111 7.28 -1.58 7.97
N GLU A 112 7.95 -0.65 8.66
CA GLU A 112 8.73 -0.92 9.86
C GLU A 112 7.92 -1.64 10.96
N ARG A 113 6.65 -1.29 11.16
CA ARG A 113 5.77 -1.96 12.14
C ARG A 113 5.47 -3.42 11.82
N TYR A 114 5.64 -3.83 10.57
CA TYR A 114 5.35 -5.16 10.08
C TYR A 114 6.60 -6.01 9.82
N LEU A 115 7.81 -5.42 9.81
CA LEU A 115 9.05 -6.16 9.55
C LEU A 115 9.25 -7.36 10.50
N ASP A 116 8.88 -7.20 11.77
CA ASP A 116 9.02 -8.26 12.79
C ASP A 116 7.74 -9.10 12.98
N ARG A 117 6.68 -8.81 12.20
CA ARG A 117 5.41 -9.53 12.30
C ARG A 117 5.40 -10.74 11.38
N ARG A 118 4.69 -11.79 11.82
CA ARG A 118 4.41 -12.97 10.99
C ARG A 118 3.04 -12.94 10.31
N GLU A 119 2.18 -11.99 10.68
CA GLU A 119 0.78 -11.92 10.25
C GLU A 119 0.37 -10.48 9.91
N LEU A 120 -0.71 -10.36 9.11
CA LEU A 120 -1.36 -9.09 8.72
C LEU A 120 -2.26 -8.54 9.83
#